data_AF-A0A135LK03-F1
#
_entry.id   AF-A0A135LK03-F1
#
_cell.length_a   1.000
_cell.length_b   1.000
_cell.length_c   1.000
_cell.angle_alpha   90.00
_cell.angle_beta   90.00
_cell.angle_gamma   90.00
#
_symmetry.space_group_name_H-M   'P 1'
#
loop_
_entity.id
_entity.type
_entity.pdbx_description
1 polymer ?
#
loop_
_entity_poly.entity_id
_entity_poly.type
_entity_poly.pdbx_seq_one_letter_code
_entity_poly.pdbx_strand_id
1 'polypeptide(L)'
;MSDAGDNQISTIDRTNSDESLVLMTSPLPTVNFVQETPGDLFDAPNGAALIHACNCQGVWGAGIARAFRERYPAAYEIYRNHCRIYRDHPVTNVITDLRDEAQQPSLVVNRPLGTALMIPPQQSDFTLHHRRHWIICVFTSEYYGNRADSEDMIVNSTFAALQHLSEQLRSLRQQASESGDDRPQRLYSNRFCTGFFKVSWDRIRKLIDTVGLHITVFYPFEASSRRPRPIRMVHPSEIEQE
;
A
#
# COMPACT_ATOMS: atom_id res chain seq x y z
N MET A 1 -27.07 -88.74 22.37
CA MET A 1 -25.76 -89.05 21.78
C MET A 1 -25.05 -87.72 21.64
N SER A 2 -24.31 -87.31 22.67
CA SER A 2 -22.84 -87.48 22.79
C SER A 2 -22.11 -86.52 21.83
N ASP A 3 -21.62 -85.37 22.32
CA ASP A 3 -20.22 -85.13 22.78
C ASP A 3 -19.32 -84.81 21.55
N ALA A 4 -18.41 -83.82 21.45
CA ALA A 4 -17.67 -82.86 22.29
C ALA A 4 -17.22 -81.71 21.32
N GLY A 5 -16.63 -80.55 21.64
CA GLY A 5 -16.07 -79.93 22.83
C GLY A 5 -15.41 -78.57 22.44
N ASP A 6 -15.31 -77.70 23.44
CA ASP A 6 -14.54 -76.45 23.69
C ASP A 6 -13.53 -75.89 22.66
N ASN A 7 -13.46 -74.55 22.49
CA ASN A 7 -12.67 -73.61 23.33
C ASN A 7 -12.29 -72.28 22.59
N GLN A 8 -12.63 -71.15 23.23
CA GLN A 8 -11.83 -69.93 23.48
C GLN A 8 -11.19 -69.01 22.40
N ILE A 9 -11.40 -67.71 22.68
CA ILE A 9 -10.54 -66.51 22.49
C ILE A 9 -10.57 -65.79 21.13
N SER A 10 -11.10 -64.56 21.15
CA SER A 10 -10.40 -63.40 20.59
C SER A 10 -10.81 -62.11 21.32
N THR A 11 -9.95 -61.75 22.29
CA THR A 11 -9.38 -60.41 22.51
C THR A 11 -10.22 -59.17 22.17
N ILE A 12 -10.56 -58.44 23.24
CA ILE A 12 -10.76 -56.99 23.25
C ILE A 12 -9.53 -56.34 22.61
N ASP A 13 -9.73 -55.47 21.62
CA ASP A 13 -8.79 -54.38 21.41
C ASP A 13 -9.51 -53.04 21.21
N ARG A 14 -9.03 -52.06 21.98
CA ARG A 14 -9.49 -50.68 21.99
C ARG A 14 -8.64 -49.88 21.03
N THR A 15 -9.20 -48.74 20.61
CA THR A 15 -8.56 -47.55 20.05
C THR A 15 -8.49 -47.50 18.51
N ASN A 16 -9.27 -46.59 17.93
CA ASN A 16 -8.71 -45.34 17.40
C ASN A 16 -9.84 -44.38 16.99
N SER A 17 -10.23 -43.51 17.92
CA SER A 17 -11.14 -42.39 17.70
C SER A 17 -10.39 -41.10 17.36
N ASP A 18 -9.18 -41.20 16.78
CA ASP A 18 -8.23 -40.06 16.71
C ASP A 18 -7.92 -39.59 15.28
N GLU A 19 -8.50 -40.18 14.23
CA GLU A 19 -8.30 -39.70 12.85
C GLU A 19 -9.23 -38.54 12.44
N SER A 20 -10.29 -38.25 13.20
CA SER A 20 -11.27 -37.22 12.82
C SER A 20 -10.91 -35.79 13.24
N LEU A 21 -9.85 -35.60 14.04
CA LEU A 21 -9.51 -34.29 14.64
C LEU A 21 -8.31 -33.57 13.97
N VAL A 22 -7.65 -34.19 12.99
CA VAL A 22 -6.42 -33.63 12.38
C VAL A 22 -6.69 -32.81 11.10
N LEU A 23 -7.95 -32.73 10.63
CA LEU A 23 -8.29 -32.06 9.37
C LEU A 23 -8.87 -30.63 9.53
N MET A 24 -8.47 -29.86 10.56
CA MET A 24 -8.98 -28.50 10.80
C MET A 24 -7.90 -27.44 11.07
N THR A 25 -6.61 -27.76 10.92
CA THR A 25 -5.51 -26.81 11.22
C THR A 25 -4.51 -26.64 10.08
N SER A 26 -4.89 -26.89 8.82
CA SER A 26 -4.12 -26.36 7.69
C SER A 26 -4.40 -24.87 7.58
N PRO A 27 -3.42 -23.96 7.78
CA PRO A 27 -3.64 -22.55 7.52
C PRO A 27 -4.06 -22.40 6.06
N LEU A 28 -5.16 -21.67 5.80
CA LEU A 28 -5.51 -21.28 4.44
C LEU A 28 -4.27 -20.65 3.79
N PRO A 29 -3.99 -20.91 2.51
CA PRO A 29 -2.88 -20.28 1.82
C PRO A 29 -3.01 -18.76 2.00
N THR A 30 -2.01 -18.17 2.66
CA THR A 30 -1.95 -16.72 2.86
C THR A 30 -1.87 -16.08 1.48
N VAL A 31 -3.00 -15.54 1.00
CA VAL A 31 -3.02 -14.86 -0.29
C VAL A 31 -2.18 -13.61 -0.15
N ASN A 32 -1.01 -13.60 -0.80
CA ASN A 32 -0.11 -12.47 -0.75
C ASN A 32 -0.46 -11.50 -1.89
N PHE A 33 -1.10 -10.37 -1.56
CA PHE A 33 -1.46 -9.35 -2.55
C PHE A 33 -0.30 -8.38 -2.82
N VAL A 34 0.76 -8.41 -2.00
CA VAL A 34 1.92 -7.53 -2.12
C VAL A 34 3.14 -8.29 -2.64
N GLN A 35 3.67 -7.85 -3.77
CA GLN A 35 4.96 -8.31 -4.29
C GLN A 35 6.00 -7.20 -4.15
N GLU A 36 7.06 -7.43 -3.38
CA GLU A 36 8.13 -6.46 -3.21
C GLU A 36 9.27 -6.72 -4.21
N THR A 37 9.81 -5.65 -4.78
CA THR A 37 10.94 -5.72 -5.72
C THR A 37 11.87 -4.51 -5.51
N PRO A 38 13.20 -4.69 -5.57
CA PRO A 38 14.11 -3.55 -5.55
C PRO A 38 13.97 -2.73 -6.85
N GLY A 39 14.06 -1.41 -6.76
CA GLY A 39 14.02 -0.50 -7.92
C GLY A 39 13.48 0.90 -7.61
N ASP A 40 13.38 1.73 -8.64
CA ASP A 40 12.70 3.02 -8.60
C ASP A 40 11.23 2.86 -9.02
N LEU A 41 10.31 3.37 -8.19
CA LEU A 41 8.87 3.38 -8.50
C LEU A 41 8.58 4.06 -9.84
N PHE A 42 9.34 5.09 -10.20
CA PHE A 42 9.09 5.86 -11.41
C PHE A 42 9.55 5.16 -12.70
N ASP A 43 10.24 4.02 -12.59
CA ASP A 43 10.65 3.18 -13.74
C ASP A 43 9.56 2.18 -14.15
N ALA A 44 8.41 2.16 -13.45
CA ALA A 44 7.25 1.37 -13.78
C ALA A 44 6.85 1.48 -15.28
N PRO A 45 6.21 0.45 -15.85
CA PRO A 45 5.85 0.45 -17.27
C PRO A 45 4.71 1.43 -17.58
N ASN A 46 4.58 1.81 -18.86
CA ASN A 46 3.42 2.58 -19.33
C ASN A 46 2.10 1.87 -18.97
N GLY A 47 1.07 2.65 -18.61
CA GLY A 47 -0.20 2.14 -18.11
C GLY A 47 -0.19 1.78 -16.62
N ALA A 48 0.95 1.90 -15.93
CA ALA A 48 1.05 1.73 -14.49
C ALA A 48 0.28 2.80 -13.72
N ALA A 49 -0.29 2.41 -12.58
CA ALA A 49 -0.84 3.32 -11.57
C ALA A 49 0.08 3.41 -10.36
N LEU A 50 0.64 4.58 -10.13
CA LEU A 50 1.59 4.83 -9.06
C LEU A 50 0.87 5.36 -7.83
N ILE A 51 0.83 4.56 -6.77
CA ILE A 51 0.20 4.90 -5.49
C ILE A 51 1.23 5.58 -4.59
N HIS A 52 0.83 6.66 -3.93
CA HIS A 52 1.58 7.23 -2.82
C HIS A 52 0.67 7.86 -1.77
N ALA A 53 1.16 7.93 -0.53
CA ALA A 53 0.46 8.56 0.58
C ALA A 53 0.53 10.08 0.53
N CYS A 54 -0.61 10.73 0.75
CA CYS A 54 -0.82 12.16 0.62
C CYS A 54 -1.46 12.77 1.87
N ASN A 55 -1.19 14.06 2.05
CA ASN A 55 -1.91 14.91 2.99
C ASN A 55 -3.14 15.57 2.33
N CYS A 56 -4.03 16.15 3.13
CA CYS A 56 -5.18 16.92 2.64
C CYS A 56 -4.87 18.39 2.35
N GLN A 57 -3.64 18.86 2.59
CA GLN A 57 -3.26 20.28 2.43
C GLN A 57 -2.86 20.67 0.99
N GLY A 58 -2.89 19.74 0.03
CA GLY A 58 -2.46 20.01 -1.34
C GLY A 58 -0.95 20.22 -1.49
N VAL A 59 -0.15 19.61 -0.60
CA VAL A 59 1.31 19.78 -0.58
C VAL A 59 2.04 18.49 -0.92
N TRP A 60 2.85 18.53 -1.99
CA TRP A 60 3.85 17.52 -2.33
C TRP A 60 5.25 18.12 -2.15
N GLY A 61 5.69 18.20 -0.89
CA GLY A 61 6.85 19.03 -0.51
C GLY A 61 8.14 18.28 -0.17
N ALA A 62 8.06 16.99 0.17
CA ALA A 62 9.21 16.22 0.64
C ALA A 62 9.13 14.74 0.26
N GLY A 63 10.26 14.04 0.39
CA GLY A 63 10.37 12.61 0.11
C GLY A 63 9.88 12.26 -1.30
N ILE A 64 9.18 11.13 -1.42
CA ILE A 64 8.66 10.68 -2.71
C ILE A 64 7.63 11.65 -3.29
N ALA A 65 6.84 12.35 -2.46
CA ALA A 65 5.86 13.31 -2.94
C ALA A 65 6.52 14.47 -3.71
N ARG A 66 7.69 14.95 -3.26
CA ARG A 66 8.46 15.94 -4.03
C ARG A 66 8.88 15.40 -5.40
N ALA A 67 9.35 14.15 -5.47
CA ALA A 67 9.69 13.51 -6.74
C ALA A 67 8.46 13.34 -7.66
N PHE A 68 7.28 13.02 -7.10
CA PHE A 68 6.02 13.05 -7.85
C PHE A 68 5.72 14.43 -8.42
N ARG A 69 5.90 15.51 -7.65
CA ARG A 69 5.64 16.87 -8.12
C ARG A 69 6.60 17.29 -9.24
N GLU A 70 7.87 16.94 -9.11
CA GLU A 70 8.89 17.24 -10.12
C GLU A 70 8.62 16.48 -11.43
N ARG A 71 8.14 15.23 -11.35
CA ARG A 71 7.88 14.37 -12.51
C ARG A 71 6.47 14.47 -13.10
N TYR A 72 5.48 14.85 -12.32
CA TYR A 72 4.08 14.94 -12.72
C TYR A 72 3.46 16.26 -12.27
N PRO A 73 3.96 17.41 -12.78
CA PRO A 73 3.48 18.74 -12.36
C PRO A 73 2.00 18.98 -12.70
N ALA A 74 1.45 18.44 -13.79
CA ALA A 74 0.03 18.59 -14.08
C ALA A 74 -0.84 17.72 -13.17
N ALA A 75 -0.42 16.48 -12.88
CA ALA A 75 -1.09 15.66 -11.86
C ALA A 75 -1.06 16.34 -10.48
N TYR A 76 0.05 17.01 -10.13
CA TYR A 76 0.15 17.78 -8.88
C TYR A 76 -0.91 18.88 -8.79
N GLU A 77 -1.16 19.64 -9.86
CA GLU A 77 -2.18 20.69 -9.84
C GLU A 77 -3.60 20.13 -9.70
N ILE A 78 -3.89 18.97 -10.29
CA ILE A 78 -5.17 18.26 -10.09
C ILE A 78 -5.34 17.88 -8.62
N TYR A 79 -4.33 17.24 -8.02
CA TYR A 79 -4.32 16.90 -6.59
C TYR A 79 -4.49 18.14 -5.70
N ARG A 80 -3.76 19.22 -6.00
CA ARG A 80 -3.79 20.46 -5.24
C ARG A 80 -5.16 21.13 -5.30
N ASN A 81 -5.78 21.15 -6.49
CA ASN A 81 -7.12 21.68 -6.66
C ASN A 81 -8.17 20.84 -5.92
N HIS A 82 -8.04 19.51 -5.98
CA HIS A 82 -8.91 18.59 -5.25
C HIS A 82 -8.89 18.86 -3.73
N CYS A 83 -7.70 19.07 -3.15
CA CYS A 83 -7.56 19.45 -1.75
C CYS A 83 -8.22 20.80 -1.43
N ARG A 84 -8.02 21.80 -2.31
CA ARG A 84 -8.62 23.14 -2.14
C ARG A 84 -10.14 23.08 -2.13
N ILE A 85 -10.75 22.32 -3.04
CA ILE A 85 -12.21 22.18 -3.13
C ILE A 85 -12.79 21.74 -1.79
N TYR A 86 -12.23 20.71 -1.16
CA TYR A 86 -12.74 20.21 0.12
C TYR A 86 -12.41 21.09 1.31
N ARG A 87 -11.30 21.84 1.26
CA ARG A 87 -11.01 22.85 2.27
C ARG A 87 -12.01 24.00 2.22
N ASP A 88 -12.37 24.43 1.01
CA ASP A 88 -13.27 25.56 0.79
C ASP A 88 -14.75 25.14 0.94
N HIS A 89 -15.06 23.86 0.69
CA HIS A 89 -16.38 23.25 0.85
C HIS A 89 -16.29 21.94 1.64
N PRO A 90 -16.22 22.01 2.98
CA PRO A 90 -16.07 20.84 3.83
C PRO A 90 -17.25 19.87 3.69
N VAL A 91 -16.92 18.60 3.48
CA VAL A 91 -17.88 17.49 3.46
C VAL A 91 -17.31 16.39 4.33
N THR A 92 -18.13 15.78 5.18
CA THR A 92 -17.70 14.68 6.05
C THR A 92 -17.88 13.31 5.39
N ASN A 93 -17.08 12.36 5.83
CA ASN A 93 -17.23 10.93 5.55
C ASN A 93 -17.08 10.12 6.83
N VAL A 94 -17.74 8.98 6.87
CA VAL A 94 -17.59 8.00 7.94
C VAL A 94 -16.59 6.96 7.47
N ILE A 95 -15.57 6.68 8.29
CA ILE A 95 -14.59 5.61 8.04
C ILE A 95 -14.55 4.65 9.22
N THR A 96 -14.01 3.46 9.00
CA THR A 96 -13.85 2.44 10.04
C THR A 96 -12.79 2.85 11.08
N ASP A 97 -13.10 2.73 12.37
CA ASP A 97 -12.07 2.80 13.43
C ASP A 97 -11.53 1.40 13.71
N LEU A 98 -10.28 1.12 13.35
CA LEU A 98 -9.69 -0.22 13.53
C LEU A 98 -9.30 -0.53 14.97
N ARG A 99 -9.47 0.40 15.91
CA ARG A 99 -9.19 0.20 17.35
C ARG A 99 -10.41 -0.15 18.17
N ASP A 100 -11.59 0.13 17.62
CA ASP A 100 -12.84 -0.01 18.34
C ASP A 100 -13.40 -1.43 18.08
N GLU A 101 -13.62 -2.15 19.18
CA GLU A 101 -14.15 -3.52 19.20
C GLU A 101 -15.69 -3.53 19.14
N ALA A 102 -16.33 -2.37 19.00
CA ALA A 102 -17.77 -2.27 18.77
C ALA A 102 -18.20 -3.04 17.52
N GLN A 103 -19.49 -3.37 17.46
CA GLN A 103 -20.04 -4.14 16.33
C GLN A 103 -19.99 -3.38 14.99
N GLN A 104 -19.92 -2.04 15.04
CA GLN A 104 -19.75 -1.16 13.88
C GLN A 104 -18.85 0.03 14.26
N PRO A 105 -17.52 -0.16 14.30
CA PRO A 105 -16.62 0.88 14.75
C PRO A 105 -16.47 1.94 13.66
N SER A 106 -16.81 3.19 13.98
CA SER A 106 -16.84 4.25 13.00
C SER A 106 -16.38 5.60 13.57
N LEU A 107 -15.74 6.38 12.71
CA LEU A 107 -15.27 7.72 13.02
C LEU A 107 -15.62 8.67 11.87
N VAL A 108 -15.94 9.91 12.21
CA VAL A 108 -16.27 10.96 11.24
C VAL A 108 -15.01 11.77 10.94
N VAL A 109 -14.67 11.88 9.66
CA VAL A 109 -13.56 12.70 9.14
C VAL A 109 -14.06 13.68 8.08
N ASN A 110 -13.27 14.72 7.82
CA ASN A 110 -13.50 15.62 6.70
C ASN A 110 -12.82 15.05 5.45
N ARG A 111 -13.50 15.09 4.31
CA ARG A 111 -12.89 14.81 3.01
C ARG A 111 -11.77 15.83 2.71
N PRO A 112 -10.73 15.44 1.96
CA PRO A 112 -10.57 14.16 1.27
C PRO A 112 -9.97 13.03 2.13
N LEU A 113 -9.81 13.20 3.44
CA LEU A 113 -9.22 12.19 4.31
C LEU A 113 -9.99 10.85 4.23
N GLY A 114 -9.25 9.74 4.16
CA GLY A 114 -9.85 8.41 4.03
C GLY A 114 -10.36 8.08 2.63
N THR A 115 -9.99 8.87 1.62
CA THR A 115 -10.33 8.61 0.22
C THR A 115 -9.08 8.44 -0.63
N ALA A 116 -9.25 7.89 -1.83
CA ALA A 116 -8.25 7.88 -2.89
C ALA A 116 -8.70 8.74 -4.08
N LEU A 117 -7.77 9.52 -4.66
CA LEU A 117 -7.95 10.23 -5.92
C LEU A 117 -7.10 9.55 -7.00
N MET A 118 -7.75 9.13 -8.09
CA MET A 118 -7.10 8.57 -9.27
C MET A 118 -7.02 9.62 -10.36
N ILE A 119 -5.80 9.88 -10.86
CA ILE A 119 -5.51 10.90 -11.87
C ILE A 119 -5.01 10.17 -13.12
N PRO A 120 -5.67 10.32 -14.29
CA PRO A 120 -5.21 9.71 -15.54
C PRO A 120 -3.89 10.33 -16.00
N PRO A 121 -3.15 9.66 -16.92
CA PRO A 121 -1.96 10.23 -17.52
C PRO A 121 -2.23 11.60 -18.14
N GLN A 122 -1.43 12.60 -17.74
CA GLN A 122 -1.56 13.95 -18.27
C GLN A 122 -0.64 14.14 -19.47
N GLN A 123 -1.14 14.79 -20.53
CA GLN A 123 -0.39 14.96 -21.77
C GLN A 123 0.91 15.76 -21.57
N SER A 124 0.90 16.79 -20.73
CA SER A 124 2.08 17.60 -20.41
C SER A 124 3.12 16.80 -19.62
N ASP A 125 2.70 15.96 -18.69
CA ASP A 125 3.59 15.12 -17.88
C ASP A 125 4.23 14.01 -18.75
N PHE A 126 3.44 13.43 -19.66
CA PHE A 126 3.94 12.49 -20.66
C PHE A 126 4.99 13.14 -21.58
N THR A 127 4.79 14.39 -21.98
CA THR A 127 5.75 15.11 -22.84
C THR A 127 7.08 15.35 -22.13
N LEU A 128 7.07 15.50 -20.80
CA LEU A 128 8.25 15.77 -19.98
C LEU A 128 9.08 14.50 -19.69
N HIS A 129 8.42 13.37 -19.41
CA HIS A 129 9.10 12.14 -18.94
C HIS A 129 8.87 10.90 -19.79
N HIS A 130 8.08 11.00 -20.87
CA HIS A 130 7.74 9.90 -21.78
C HIS A 130 7.12 8.67 -21.08
N ARG A 131 6.46 8.89 -19.93
CA ARG A 131 5.75 7.85 -19.17
C ARG A 131 4.26 8.15 -19.11
N ARG A 132 3.43 7.17 -19.45
CA ARG A 132 1.96 7.22 -19.35
C ARG A 132 1.53 6.57 -18.05
N HIS A 133 1.79 7.23 -16.94
CA HIS A 133 1.40 6.73 -15.62
C HIS A 133 0.13 7.40 -15.12
N TRP A 134 -0.73 6.58 -14.51
CA TRP A 134 -1.78 7.05 -13.63
C TRP A 134 -1.16 7.38 -12.26
N ILE A 135 -1.65 8.42 -11.61
CA ILE A 135 -1.22 8.79 -10.25
C ILE A 135 -2.38 8.55 -9.29
N ILE A 136 -2.12 7.83 -8.20
CA ILE A 136 -3.11 7.54 -7.16
C ILE A 136 -2.65 8.16 -5.85
N CYS A 137 -3.38 9.19 -5.43
CA CYS A 137 -3.18 9.85 -4.14
C CYS A 137 -4.07 9.15 -3.10
N VAL A 138 -3.49 8.44 -2.15
CA VAL A 138 -4.24 7.94 -0.98
C VAL A 138 -4.14 8.97 0.14
N PHE A 139 -5.27 9.53 0.57
CA PHE A 139 -5.32 10.58 1.59
C PHE A 139 -5.30 9.97 2.97
N THR A 140 -4.11 9.98 3.59
CA THR A 140 -3.85 9.25 4.84
C THR A 140 -3.70 10.18 6.03
N SER A 141 -3.52 11.49 5.82
CA SER A 141 -3.46 12.46 6.91
C SER A 141 -4.01 13.81 6.48
N GLU A 142 -4.65 14.54 7.39
CA GLU A 142 -5.10 15.91 7.17
C GLU A 142 -3.91 16.83 6.90
N TYR A 143 -2.85 16.70 7.70
CA TYR A 143 -1.65 17.53 7.65
C TYR A 143 -0.40 16.70 7.31
N TYR A 144 0.79 17.32 7.36
CA TYR A 144 2.05 16.69 7.00
C TYR A 144 3.21 17.19 7.87
N GLY A 145 4.37 16.53 7.74
CA GLY A 145 5.56 16.87 8.52
C GLY A 145 5.31 16.68 10.02
N ASN A 146 5.72 17.65 10.83
CA ASN A 146 5.53 17.59 12.28
C ASN A 146 4.07 17.74 12.72
N ARG A 147 3.16 18.07 11.80
CA ARG A 147 1.71 18.15 12.06
C ARG A 147 0.94 16.95 11.50
N ALA A 148 1.61 15.95 10.93
CA ALA A 148 0.94 14.73 10.49
C ALA A 148 0.12 14.11 11.63
N ASP A 149 -0.99 13.46 11.27
CA ASP A 149 -1.88 12.85 12.25
C ASP A 149 -1.21 11.70 13.01
N SER A 150 -1.89 11.21 14.05
CA SER A 150 -1.44 10.05 14.79
C SER A 150 -1.35 8.82 13.90
N GLU A 151 -0.48 7.88 14.26
CA GLU A 151 -0.31 6.61 13.55
C GLU A 151 -1.65 5.88 13.34
N ASP A 152 -2.51 5.86 14.36
CA ASP A 152 -3.83 5.22 14.28
C ASP A 152 -4.76 5.92 13.28
N MET A 153 -4.80 7.25 13.27
CA MET A 153 -5.58 8.00 12.28
C MET A 153 -5.05 7.77 10.86
N ILE A 154 -3.73 7.67 10.70
CA ILE A 154 -3.12 7.35 9.41
C ILE A 154 -3.50 5.94 8.96
N VAL A 155 -3.48 4.96 9.85
CA VAL A 155 -3.87 3.57 9.55
C VAL A 155 -5.36 3.47 9.20
N ASN A 156 -6.25 4.07 9.98
CA ASN A 156 -7.70 4.09 9.71
C ASN A 156 -8.01 4.78 8.37
N SER A 157 -7.42 5.95 8.13
CA SER A 157 -7.60 6.71 6.88
C SER A 157 -7.01 5.96 5.69
N THR A 158 -5.86 5.31 5.85
CA THR A 158 -5.26 4.48 4.81
C THR A 158 -6.17 3.33 4.42
N PHE A 159 -6.75 2.63 5.41
CA PHE A 159 -7.64 1.50 5.15
C PHE A 159 -8.87 1.95 4.34
N ALA A 160 -9.52 3.03 4.78
CA ALA A 160 -10.67 3.60 4.06
C ALA A 160 -10.31 4.07 2.65
N ALA A 161 -9.13 4.69 2.47
CA ALA A 161 -8.66 5.12 1.16
C ALA A 161 -8.40 3.94 0.21
N LEU A 162 -7.86 2.83 0.71
CA LEU A 162 -7.66 1.60 -0.06
C LEU A 162 -8.99 0.95 -0.44
N GLN A 163 -9.98 0.95 0.46
CA GLN A 163 -11.35 0.49 0.14
C GLN A 163 -11.97 1.35 -0.97
N HIS A 164 -11.91 2.67 -0.83
CA HIS A 164 -12.39 3.62 -1.85
C HIS A 164 -11.67 3.44 -3.20
N LEU A 165 -10.37 3.14 -3.18
CA LEU A 165 -9.61 2.82 -4.40
C LEU A 165 -10.09 1.52 -5.05
N SER A 166 -10.30 0.47 -4.25
CA SER A 166 -10.81 -0.83 -4.73
C SER A 166 -12.16 -0.69 -5.43
N GLU A 167 -13.06 0.13 -4.86
CA GLU A 167 -14.35 0.47 -5.47
C GLU A 167 -14.19 1.21 -6.80
N GLN A 168 -13.36 2.24 -6.86
CA GLN A 168 -13.08 2.97 -8.11
C GLN A 168 -12.52 2.05 -9.20
N LEU A 169 -11.56 1.19 -8.87
CA LEU A 169 -10.97 0.23 -9.81
C LEU A 169 -12.00 -0.78 -10.31
N ARG A 170 -12.92 -1.23 -9.46
CA ARG A 170 -14.02 -2.13 -9.86
C ARG A 170 -14.97 -1.44 -10.84
N SER A 171 -15.38 -0.21 -10.56
CA SER A 171 -16.25 0.58 -11.43
C SER A 171 -15.61 0.82 -12.81
N LEU A 172 -14.32 1.17 -12.86
CA LEU A 172 -13.59 1.35 -14.12
C LEU A 172 -13.50 0.06 -14.92
N ARG A 173 -13.29 -1.09 -14.28
CA ARG A 173 -13.27 -2.39 -14.98
C ARG A 173 -14.62 -2.75 -15.61
N GLN A 174 -15.73 -2.34 -15.01
CA GLN A 174 -17.09 -2.58 -15.53
C GLN A 174 -17.45 -1.65 -16.69
N GLN A 175 -16.82 -0.47 -16.76
CA GLN A 175 -17.11 0.57 -17.76
C GLN A 175 -16.10 0.59 -18.92
N ALA A 176 -14.97 -0.11 -18.80
CA ALA A 176 -13.90 -0.06 -19.78
C ALA A 176 -14.35 -0.62 -21.14
N SER A 177 -14.10 0.18 -22.19
CA SER A 177 -14.14 -0.26 -23.58
C SER A 177 -12.96 -1.20 -23.88
N GLU A 178 -12.94 -1.85 -25.05
CA GLU A 178 -11.81 -2.73 -25.44
C GLU A 178 -10.45 -1.99 -25.56
N SER A 179 -10.46 -0.65 -25.56
CA SER A 179 -9.24 0.16 -25.60
C SER A 179 -8.52 0.16 -24.23
N GLY A 180 -7.27 -0.32 -24.23
CA GLY A 180 -6.48 -0.53 -23.01
C GLY A 180 -5.96 0.73 -22.30
N ASP A 181 -6.28 1.93 -22.79
CA ASP A 181 -5.79 3.22 -22.26
C ASP A 181 -6.76 3.88 -21.25
N ASP A 182 -8.02 3.43 -21.19
CA ASP A 182 -9.06 4.05 -20.35
C ASP A 182 -8.97 3.65 -18.87
N ARG A 183 -8.03 2.77 -18.49
CA ARG A 183 -7.86 2.29 -17.12
C ARG A 183 -6.40 1.97 -16.77
N PRO A 184 -6.02 2.03 -15.48
CA PRO A 184 -4.75 1.51 -15.04
C PRO A 184 -4.64 -0.01 -15.29
N GLN A 185 -3.46 -0.45 -15.73
CA GLN A 185 -3.18 -1.86 -16.01
C GLN A 185 -2.78 -2.62 -14.73
N ARG A 186 -1.84 -2.07 -13.96
CA ARG A 186 -1.31 -2.65 -12.72
C ARG A 186 -1.01 -1.55 -11.71
N LEU A 187 -1.08 -1.91 -10.42
CA LEU A 187 -0.79 -1.01 -9.32
C LEU A 187 0.65 -1.17 -8.86
N TYR A 188 1.33 -0.04 -8.70
CA TYR A 188 2.69 0.05 -8.19
C TYR A 188 2.74 1.07 -7.06
N SER A 189 3.61 0.86 -6.10
CA SER A 189 3.83 1.83 -5.03
C SER A 189 5.24 1.75 -4.48
N ASN A 190 5.63 2.73 -3.67
CA ASN A 190 6.71 2.53 -2.72
C ASN A 190 6.14 1.89 -1.44
N ARG A 191 6.98 1.70 -0.41
CA ARG A 191 6.48 1.43 0.95
C ARG A 191 5.82 2.69 1.54
N PHE A 192 4.65 3.08 1.03
CA PHE A 192 3.95 4.31 1.44
C PHE A 192 3.62 4.29 2.95
N CYS A 193 3.44 5.47 3.54
CA CYS A 193 3.30 5.70 4.99
C CYS A 193 4.53 5.41 5.89
N THR A 194 5.61 4.79 5.38
CA THR A 194 6.78 4.43 6.22
C THR A 194 7.80 5.55 6.46
N GLY A 195 7.83 6.56 5.59
CA GLY A 195 8.77 7.68 5.68
C GLY A 195 8.31 8.74 6.68
N PHE A 196 7.87 9.90 6.19
CA PHE A 196 7.45 11.02 7.04
C PHE A 196 6.21 10.74 7.90
N PHE A 197 5.39 9.74 7.55
CA PHE A 197 4.22 9.32 8.32
C PHE A 197 4.53 8.26 9.38
N LYS A 198 5.75 7.69 9.38
CA LYS A 198 6.30 6.83 10.45
C LYS A 198 5.44 5.61 10.84
N VAL A 199 4.65 5.07 9.91
CA VAL A 199 3.87 3.85 10.15
C VAL A 199 4.70 2.63 9.75
N SER A 200 4.69 1.57 10.57
CA SER A 200 5.34 0.30 10.19
C SER A 200 4.78 -0.25 8.88
N TRP A 201 5.66 -0.70 7.98
CA TRP A 201 5.27 -1.27 6.69
C TRP A 201 4.35 -2.47 6.87
N ASP A 202 4.59 -3.32 7.87
CA ASP A 202 3.78 -4.52 8.12
C ASP A 202 2.32 -4.18 8.42
N ARG A 203 2.04 -3.03 9.07
CA ARG A 203 0.67 -2.57 9.30
C ARG A 203 0.00 -2.23 7.98
N ILE A 204 0.69 -1.48 7.11
CA ILE A 204 0.16 -1.07 5.79
C ILE A 204 -0.04 -2.28 4.88
N ARG A 205 0.92 -3.22 4.86
CA ARG A 205 0.86 -4.46 4.08
C ARG A 205 -0.40 -5.26 4.43
N LYS A 206 -0.70 -5.41 5.73
CA LYS A 206 -1.93 -6.07 6.19
C LYS A 206 -3.19 -5.38 5.69
N LEU A 207 -3.24 -4.05 5.65
CA LEU A 207 -4.40 -3.33 5.09
C LEU A 207 -4.59 -3.64 3.60
N ILE A 208 -3.49 -3.67 2.83
CA ILE A 208 -3.53 -4.00 1.39
C ILE A 208 -4.05 -5.43 1.18
N ASP A 209 -3.54 -6.39 1.96
CA ASP A 209 -3.97 -7.78 1.91
C ASP A 209 -5.45 -7.93 2.29
N THR A 210 -5.92 -7.22 3.33
CA THR A 210 -7.33 -7.23 3.75
C THR A 210 -8.26 -6.67 2.68
N VAL A 211 -7.87 -5.62 1.97
CA VAL A 211 -8.68 -5.05 0.87
C VAL A 211 -8.59 -5.90 -0.42
N GLY A 212 -7.55 -6.73 -0.56
CA GLY A 212 -7.33 -7.59 -1.72
C GLY A 212 -6.79 -6.85 -2.95
N LEU A 213 -5.95 -5.82 -2.75
CA LEU A 213 -5.35 -5.05 -3.84
C LEU A 213 -3.98 -5.62 -4.22
N HIS A 214 -3.86 -6.16 -5.43
CA HIS A 214 -2.56 -6.60 -5.96
C HIS A 214 -1.65 -5.40 -6.27
N ILE A 215 -0.59 -5.23 -5.48
CA ILE A 215 0.36 -4.10 -5.61
C ILE A 215 1.79 -4.62 -5.72
N THR A 216 2.52 -4.15 -6.73
CA THR A 216 3.98 -4.30 -6.81
C THR A 216 4.65 -3.15 -6.09
N VAL A 217 5.40 -3.43 -5.03
CA VAL A 217 6.01 -2.43 -4.16
C VAL A 217 7.50 -2.34 -4.45
N PHE A 218 7.92 -1.17 -4.93
CA PHE A 218 9.32 -0.82 -5.11
C PHE A 218 9.94 -0.36 -3.80
N TYR A 219 11.13 -0.86 -3.52
CA TYR A 219 11.98 -0.33 -2.45
C TYR A 219 13.38 -0.02 -3.01
N PRO A 220 14.08 0.99 -2.46
CA PRO A 220 15.43 1.31 -2.92
C PRO A 220 16.32 0.07 -2.82
N PHE A 221 17.23 -0.12 -3.79
CA PHE A 221 18.30 -1.10 -3.62
C PHE A 221 18.97 -0.87 -2.26
N GLU A 222 19.21 -1.95 -1.51
CA GLU A 222 20.07 -1.87 -0.33
C GLU A 222 21.46 -1.43 -0.82
N ALA A 223 21.73 -0.13 -0.79
CA ALA A 223 23.08 0.36 -0.89
C ALA A 223 23.83 -0.29 0.29
N SER A 224 24.83 -1.12 -0.02
CA SER A 224 25.69 -1.72 1.01
C SER A 224 26.04 -0.62 2.01
N SER A 225 25.92 -0.91 3.30
CA SER A 225 26.01 0.00 4.45
C SER A 225 27.38 0.67 4.63
N ARG A 226 28.20 0.73 3.57
CA ARG A 226 29.45 1.45 3.52
C ARG A 226 29.15 2.94 3.48
N ARG A 227 29.26 3.58 4.64
CA ARG A 227 29.45 5.03 4.75
C ARG A 227 30.46 5.45 3.66
N PRO A 228 30.18 6.48 2.85
CA PRO A 228 31.19 7.02 1.97
C PRO A 228 32.40 7.39 2.83
N ARG A 229 33.57 6.81 2.50
CA ARG A 229 34.82 7.17 3.19
C ARG A 229 35.00 8.68 2.98
N PRO A 230 35.31 9.45 4.02
CA PRO A 230 35.61 10.87 3.83
C PRO A 230 36.72 10.97 2.80
N ILE A 231 36.47 11.76 1.76
CA ILE A 231 37.48 12.11 0.77
C ILE A 231 38.55 12.89 1.53
N ARG A 232 39.72 12.29 1.75
CA ARG A 232 40.89 13.01 2.25
C ARG A 232 41.27 14.01 1.17
N MET A 233 40.86 15.27 1.35
CA MET A 233 41.41 16.36 0.57
C MET A 233 42.87 16.50 0.97
N VAL A 234 43.78 16.12 0.06
CA VAL A 234 45.21 16.38 0.21
C VAL A 234 45.38 17.88 0.15
N HIS A 235 45.91 18.46 1.23
CA HIS A 235 46.22 19.88 1.28
C HIS A 235 47.41 20.16 0.34
N PRO A 236 47.43 21.27 -0.43
CA PRO A 236 48.50 21.58 -1.39
C PRO A 236 49.93 21.63 -0.81
N SER A 237 50.07 21.59 0.52
CA SER A 237 51.37 21.58 1.21
C SER A 237 52.01 20.18 1.31
N GLU A 238 51.36 19.11 0.87
CA GLU A 238 51.93 17.74 0.86
C GLU A 238 52.58 17.35 -0.50
N ILE A 239 52.71 18.30 -1.45
CA ILE A 239 53.24 18.03 -2.82
C ILE A 239 54.71 18.46 -3.01
N GLU A 240 55.34 19.14 -2.04
CA GLU A 240 56.73 19.59 -2.16
C GLU A 240 57.66 18.94 -1.13
N GLN A 241 57.80 17.61 -1.16
CA GLN A 241 59.00 16.90 -0.69
C GLN A 241 59.21 15.60 -1.49
N GLU A 242 59.71 15.72 -2.71
CA GLU A 242 60.55 14.72 -3.38
C GLU A 242 61.69 15.43 -4.13
#